data_AF-A0A3M7PM35-F1
#
_entry.id   AF-A0A3M7PM35-F1
#
_cell.length_a   1.000
_cell.length_b   1.000
_cell.length_c   1.000
_cell.angle_alpha   90.00
_cell.angle_beta   90.00
_cell.angle_gamma   90.00
#
_symmetry.space_group_name_H-M   'P 1'
#
loop_
_entity.id
_entity.type
_entity.pdbx_description
1 polymer ?
#
loop_
_entity_poly.entity_id
_entity_poly.type
_entity_poly.pdbx_seq_one_letter_code
_entity_poly.pdbx_strand_id
1 'polypeptide(L)'
;MKFLFFSIILFIFCYVECSQTKKDLPNQKNLIKEKLSDCKVKLDDESIIDLSSLNNPSNPMSTVDDTGENYFYYNPCGPIDCEFNSSNSAAVCMKKKNSELVNCGDQDSMNSSYFNSFYLIYQHNEITSRIRCECLDMQSFDFYSESPKGNYQFILKSKHCCPEKKSGLGFGSVILIIFVSVPFIYLIGGIVFLKFIKKKNGTEMIPNYQFWSSLPNYVRTGSAYAMSKISGNNSTYNE
;
A
#
# COMPACT_ATOMS: atom_id res chain seq x y z
N MET A 1 32.15 23.12 2.92
CA MET A 1 31.74 22.06 3.87
C MET A 1 30.25 21.74 3.83
N LYS A 2 29.33 22.73 3.70
CA LYS A 2 27.88 22.48 3.51
C LYS A 2 27.54 21.64 2.25
N PHE A 3 28.28 21.78 1.17
CA PHE A 3 28.06 21.05 -0.09
C PHE A 3 28.39 19.54 -0.03
N LEU A 4 29.38 19.13 0.76
CA LEU A 4 29.76 17.71 0.89
C LEU A 4 28.76 16.92 1.73
N PHE A 5 28.22 17.53 2.79
CA PHE A 5 27.16 16.94 3.60
C PHE A 5 25.87 16.75 2.79
N PHE A 6 25.51 17.75 1.97
CA PHE A 6 24.32 17.69 1.11
C PHE A 6 24.49 16.65 -0.02
N SER A 7 25.70 16.55 -0.58
CA SER A 7 26.00 15.59 -1.66
C SER A 7 26.01 14.13 -1.19
N ILE A 8 26.46 13.84 0.03
CA ILE A 8 26.45 12.47 0.57
C ILE A 8 25.04 12.03 0.97
N ILE A 9 24.24 12.94 1.53
CA ILE A 9 22.81 12.68 1.80
C ILE A 9 22.08 12.44 0.47
N LEU A 10 22.34 13.24 -0.56
CA LEU A 10 21.78 13.04 -1.90
C LEU A 10 22.25 11.72 -2.53
N PHE A 11 23.51 11.31 -2.37
CA PHE A 11 24.00 10.03 -2.91
C PHE A 11 23.36 8.83 -2.20
N ILE A 12 23.13 8.91 -0.89
CA ILE A 12 22.44 7.86 -0.13
C ILE A 12 20.96 7.80 -0.52
N PHE A 13 20.28 8.96 -0.64
CA PHE A 13 18.90 9.02 -1.13
C PHE A 13 18.78 8.50 -2.57
N CYS A 14 19.69 8.88 -3.46
CA CYS A 14 19.67 8.47 -4.87
C CYS A 14 20.01 6.98 -5.05
N TYR A 15 20.89 6.40 -4.22
CA TYR A 15 21.15 4.95 -4.20
C TYR A 15 19.93 4.16 -3.68
N VAL A 16 19.23 4.70 -2.68
CA VAL A 16 18.02 4.09 -2.11
C VAL A 16 16.83 4.17 -3.09
N GLU A 17 16.67 5.27 -3.82
CA GLU A 17 15.64 5.44 -4.85
C GLU A 17 15.92 4.59 -6.10
N CYS A 18 17.18 4.47 -6.53
CA CYS A 18 17.57 3.66 -7.69
C CYS A 18 17.34 2.15 -7.47
N SER A 19 17.34 1.67 -6.23
CA SER A 19 17.02 0.26 -5.94
C SER A 19 15.53 -0.07 -6.01
N GLN A 20 14.63 0.90 -6.14
CA GLN A 20 13.18 0.66 -6.14
C GLN A 20 12.56 0.49 -7.54
N THR A 21 13.30 0.73 -8.64
CA THR A 21 12.73 0.70 -10.00
C THR A 21 12.76 -0.66 -10.70
N LYS A 22 12.97 -1.77 -9.98
CA LYS A 22 12.72 -3.11 -10.51
C LYS A 22 11.99 -3.97 -9.49
N LYS A 23 10.66 -3.87 -9.45
CA LYS A 23 9.83 -4.99 -9.03
C LYS A 23 8.67 -5.18 -9.98
N ASP A 24 8.70 -6.37 -10.56
CA ASP A 24 7.83 -6.91 -11.57
C ASP A 24 6.34 -6.82 -11.17
N LEU A 25 5.51 -6.73 -12.21
CA LEU A 25 4.07 -6.92 -12.17
C LEU A 25 3.76 -8.22 -11.38
N PRO A 26 3.07 -8.15 -10.23
CA PRO A 26 2.85 -9.33 -9.42
C PRO A 26 1.92 -10.30 -10.15
N ASN A 27 2.42 -11.53 -10.26
CA ASN A 27 1.78 -12.71 -10.82
C ASN A 27 0.45 -13.00 -10.08
N GLN A 28 -0.60 -13.30 -10.84
CA GLN A 28 -1.97 -13.57 -10.37
C GLN A 28 -2.04 -14.70 -9.34
N LYS A 29 -2.10 -14.35 -8.05
CA LYS A 29 -2.74 -15.16 -7.00
C LYS A 29 -3.03 -14.29 -5.79
N ASN A 30 -4.05 -13.45 -5.91
CA ASN A 30 -4.55 -12.63 -4.81
C ASN A 30 -5.66 -13.41 -4.10
N LEU A 31 -5.43 -13.96 -2.90
CA LEU A 31 -6.55 -14.19 -1.99
C LEU A 31 -6.70 -12.96 -1.09
N ILE A 32 -7.94 -12.69 -0.71
CA ILE A 32 -8.29 -11.59 0.18
C ILE A 32 -7.86 -11.98 1.59
N LYS A 33 -7.06 -11.13 2.24
CA LYS A 33 -6.52 -11.40 3.57
C LYS A 33 -7.47 -10.94 4.66
N GLU A 34 -7.86 -9.66 4.63
CA GLU A 34 -8.71 -9.06 5.66
C GLU A 34 -9.49 -7.84 5.12
N LYS A 35 -10.75 -7.71 5.57
CA LYS A 35 -11.54 -6.47 5.44
C LYS A 35 -11.04 -5.48 6.50
N LEU A 36 -10.58 -4.31 6.07
CA LEU A 36 -10.13 -3.24 6.98
C LEU A 36 -11.27 -2.29 7.33
N SER A 37 -12.11 -1.96 6.34
CA SER A 37 -13.36 -1.20 6.52
C SER A 37 -14.33 -1.54 5.38
N ASP A 38 -15.53 -0.95 5.37
CA ASP A 38 -16.56 -1.20 4.34
C ASP A 38 -16.16 -0.83 2.91
N CYS A 39 -15.04 -0.13 2.75
CA CYS A 39 -14.50 0.23 1.45
C CYS A 39 -12.97 0.12 1.35
N LYS A 40 -12.35 -0.59 2.30
CA LYS A 40 -10.92 -0.88 2.30
C LYS A 40 -10.69 -2.37 2.52
N VAL A 41 -9.97 -2.98 1.60
CA VAL A 41 -9.65 -4.40 1.66
C VAL A 41 -8.15 -4.57 1.48
N LYS A 42 -7.58 -5.46 2.28
CA LYS A 42 -6.17 -5.85 2.19
C LYS A 42 -6.07 -7.22 1.54
N LEU A 43 -5.20 -7.30 0.55
CA LEU A 43 -4.90 -8.52 -0.20
C LEU A 43 -3.73 -9.27 0.48
N ASP A 44 -3.54 -10.54 0.11
CA ASP A 44 -2.47 -11.39 0.66
C ASP A 44 -1.06 -10.84 0.47
N ASP A 45 -0.83 -10.15 -0.64
CA ASP A 45 0.45 -9.52 -0.97
C ASP A 45 0.67 -8.17 -0.26
N GLU A 46 -0.16 -7.90 0.75
CA GLU A 46 -0.23 -6.69 1.58
C GLU A 46 -0.62 -5.42 0.83
N SER A 47 -0.98 -5.52 -0.45
CA SER A 47 -1.57 -4.39 -1.17
C SER A 47 -2.98 -4.09 -0.63
N ILE A 48 -3.37 -2.83 -0.73
CA ILE A 48 -4.65 -2.33 -0.23
C ILE A 48 -5.43 -1.76 -1.41
N ILE A 49 -6.68 -2.17 -1.53
CA ILE A 49 -7.66 -1.50 -2.38
C ILE A 49 -8.43 -0.54 -1.47
N ASP A 50 -8.36 0.75 -1.78
CA ASP A 50 -8.96 1.82 -0.99
C ASP A 50 -9.91 2.65 -1.85
N LEU A 51 -11.22 2.47 -1.64
CA LEU A 51 -12.25 3.20 -2.36
C LEU A 51 -12.72 4.46 -1.63
N SER A 52 -12.03 4.90 -0.56
CA SER A 52 -12.40 6.10 0.20
C SER A 52 -12.52 7.36 -0.65
N SER A 53 -11.68 7.48 -1.67
CA SER A 53 -11.70 8.62 -2.59
C SER A 53 -12.97 8.69 -3.44
N LEU A 54 -13.70 7.57 -3.56
CA LEU A 54 -14.97 7.49 -4.28
C LEU A 54 -16.18 7.74 -3.36
N ASN A 55 -15.96 7.96 -2.06
CA ASN A 55 -17.05 8.21 -1.12
C ASN A 55 -17.69 9.58 -1.37
N ASN A 56 -18.92 9.57 -1.87
CA ASN A 56 -19.74 10.77 -2.03
C ASN A 56 -21.23 10.42 -1.86
N PRO A 57 -21.74 10.33 -0.62
CA PRO A 57 -23.14 9.97 -0.39
C PRO A 57 -24.11 11.04 -0.90
N SER A 58 -23.68 12.30 -1.00
CA SER A 58 -24.51 13.40 -1.52
C SER A 58 -24.66 13.39 -3.04
N ASN A 59 -23.71 12.78 -3.75
CA ASN A 59 -23.76 12.61 -5.20
C ASN A 59 -23.20 11.22 -5.56
N PRO A 60 -23.97 10.15 -5.30
CA PRO A 60 -23.53 8.79 -5.56
C PRO A 60 -23.34 8.53 -7.05
N MET A 61 -22.47 7.59 -7.37
CA MET A 61 -22.30 7.13 -8.75
C MET A 61 -23.61 6.51 -9.22
N SER A 62 -23.98 6.73 -10.47
CA SER A 62 -25.24 6.21 -11.00
C SER A 62 -25.09 5.57 -12.36
N THR A 63 -25.97 4.63 -12.63
CA THR A 63 -26.07 3.92 -13.90
C THR A 63 -27.52 3.55 -14.17
N VAL A 64 -27.81 3.08 -15.38
CA VAL A 64 -29.13 2.61 -15.76
C VAL A 64 -29.00 1.20 -16.32
N ASP A 65 -30.02 0.38 -16.12
CA ASP A 65 -30.08 -0.93 -16.76
C ASP A 65 -30.25 -0.83 -18.28
N ASP A 66 -30.06 -1.96 -18.96
CA ASP A 66 -30.19 -2.06 -20.42
C ASP A 66 -31.60 -1.69 -20.93
N THR A 67 -32.62 -1.76 -20.07
CA THR A 67 -33.99 -1.39 -20.41
C THR A 67 -34.24 0.12 -20.35
N GLY A 68 -33.41 0.87 -19.62
CA GLY A 68 -33.62 2.30 -19.38
C GLY A 68 -34.70 2.61 -18.33
N GLU A 69 -35.17 1.60 -17.59
CA GLU A 69 -36.28 1.74 -16.64
C GLU A 69 -35.82 1.82 -15.17
N ASN A 70 -34.68 1.20 -14.86
CA ASN A 70 -34.15 1.09 -13.50
C ASN A 70 -32.85 1.88 -13.36
N TYR A 71 -32.88 2.93 -12.55
CA TYR A 71 -31.71 3.73 -12.20
C TYR A 71 -31.08 3.19 -10.94
N PHE A 72 -29.78 2.93 -10.98
CA PHE A 72 -29.02 2.46 -9.82
C PHE A 72 -28.11 3.56 -9.32
N TYR A 73 -27.95 3.64 -8.00
CA TYR A 73 -27.04 4.54 -7.30
C TYR A 73 -26.14 3.73 -6.39
N TYR A 74 -24.86 4.08 -6.34
CA TYR A 74 -23.86 3.36 -5.57
C TYR A 74 -22.89 4.32 -4.89
N ASN A 75 -22.61 4.04 -3.61
CA ASN A 75 -21.56 4.70 -2.85
C ASN A 75 -20.79 3.66 -2.00
N PRO A 76 -19.45 3.56 -2.11
CA PRO A 76 -18.71 2.44 -1.51
C PRO A 76 -18.52 2.53 0.01
N CYS A 77 -18.42 3.73 0.60
CA CYS A 77 -17.98 3.89 2.01
C CYS A 77 -19.04 4.50 2.94
N GLY A 78 -19.99 5.25 2.40
CA GLY A 78 -20.99 5.95 3.18
C GLY A 78 -22.38 5.50 2.76
N PRO A 79 -23.31 5.28 3.71
CA PRO A 79 -24.66 4.92 3.34
C PRO A 79 -25.33 6.06 2.55
N ILE A 80 -26.21 5.68 1.64
CA ILE A 80 -27.03 6.58 0.84
C ILE A 80 -28.51 6.48 1.25
N ASP A 81 -29.22 7.59 1.11
CA ASP A 81 -30.63 7.70 1.44
C ASP A 81 -31.47 6.93 0.42
N CYS A 82 -31.90 5.73 0.82
CA CYS A 82 -32.45 4.73 -0.08
C CYS A 82 -33.95 4.50 0.07
N GLU A 83 -34.59 5.21 1.00
CA GLU A 83 -35.97 5.03 1.42
C GLU A 83 -36.43 6.33 2.10
N PHE A 84 -37.71 6.66 2.00
CA PHE A 84 -38.29 7.75 2.79
C PHE A 84 -38.49 7.26 4.23
N ASN A 85 -37.81 7.89 5.20
CA ASN A 85 -37.89 7.62 6.65
C ASN A 85 -37.27 6.32 7.19
N SER A 86 -36.36 5.67 6.47
CA SER A 86 -35.58 4.56 7.06
C SER A 86 -34.18 4.99 7.48
N SER A 87 -33.55 4.17 8.31
CA SER A 87 -32.17 4.35 8.71
C SER A 87 -31.25 4.17 7.49
N ASN A 88 -30.71 5.27 6.98
CA ASN A 88 -29.77 5.35 5.86
C ASN A 88 -28.63 4.34 6.01
N SER A 89 -28.79 3.19 5.39
CA SER A 89 -27.86 2.06 5.53
C SER A 89 -27.49 1.43 4.19
N ALA A 90 -28.10 1.86 3.08
CA ALA A 90 -27.84 1.26 1.78
C ALA A 90 -26.49 1.72 1.20
N ALA A 91 -25.75 0.80 0.60
CA ALA A 91 -24.64 1.09 -0.29
C ALA A 91 -25.10 1.24 -1.75
N VAL A 92 -26.12 0.45 -2.12
CA VAL A 92 -26.68 0.38 -3.47
C VAL A 92 -28.20 0.61 -3.42
N CYS A 93 -28.69 1.57 -4.20
CA CYS A 93 -30.10 1.89 -4.32
C CYS A 93 -30.59 1.75 -5.75
N MET A 94 -31.83 1.33 -5.92
CA MET A 94 -32.50 1.32 -7.21
C MET A 94 -33.73 2.25 -7.17
N LYS A 95 -33.88 3.09 -8.18
CA LYS A 95 -35.09 3.88 -8.43
C LYS A 95 -35.70 3.44 -9.76
N LYS A 96 -36.91 2.91 -9.70
CA LYS A 96 -37.70 2.66 -10.91
C LYS A 96 -38.36 3.96 -11.36
N LYS A 97 -38.52 4.13 -12.67
CA LYS A 97 -39.07 5.35 -13.30
C LYS A 97 -40.33 5.93 -12.60
N ASN A 98 -41.20 5.07 -12.05
CA ASN A 98 -42.45 5.44 -11.36
C ASN A 98 -42.68 4.69 -10.03
N SER A 99 -41.62 4.32 -9.30
CA SER A 99 -41.77 3.63 -8.01
C SER A 99 -40.88 4.23 -6.94
N GLU A 100 -41.09 3.80 -5.70
CA GLU A 100 -40.23 4.12 -4.57
C GLU A 100 -38.81 3.59 -4.79
N LEU A 101 -37.86 4.19 -4.06
CA LEU A 101 -36.51 3.68 -3.99
C LEU A 101 -36.51 2.31 -3.31
N VAL A 102 -35.67 1.40 -3.79
CA VAL A 102 -35.52 0.04 -3.27
C VAL A 102 -34.07 -0.15 -2.86
N ASN A 103 -33.85 -0.53 -1.61
CA ASN A 103 -32.53 -0.90 -1.11
C ASN A 103 -32.07 -2.21 -1.76
N CYS A 104 -30.91 -2.16 -2.43
CA CYS A 104 -30.33 -3.27 -3.16
C CYS A 104 -29.02 -3.79 -2.55
N GLY A 105 -28.66 -3.34 -1.34
CA GLY A 105 -27.52 -3.82 -0.60
C GLY A 105 -27.16 -2.88 0.54
N ASP A 106 -27.04 -3.41 1.75
CA ASP A 106 -26.66 -2.64 2.94
C ASP A 106 -25.14 -2.45 3.01
N GLN A 107 -24.72 -1.28 3.48
CA GLN A 107 -23.31 -0.92 3.67
C GLN A 107 -22.61 -1.87 4.64
N ASP A 108 -23.27 -2.22 5.75
CA ASP A 108 -22.73 -3.09 6.79
C ASP A 108 -22.58 -4.55 6.32
N SER A 109 -23.34 -4.95 5.30
CA SER A 109 -23.30 -6.30 4.72
C SER A 109 -22.10 -6.54 3.80
N MET A 110 -21.28 -5.49 3.56
CA MET A 110 -20.18 -5.56 2.61
C MET A 110 -19.25 -6.73 2.91
N ASN A 111 -19.14 -7.60 1.91
CA ASN A 111 -18.17 -8.67 1.83
C ASN A 111 -17.34 -8.51 0.56
N SER A 112 -16.16 -9.13 0.53
CA SER A 112 -15.29 -9.09 -0.64
C SER A 112 -14.94 -10.51 -1.08
N SER A 113 -14.88 -10.72 -2.39
CA SER A 113 -14.53 -11.99 -3.00
C SER A 113 -13.57 -11.76 -4.16
N TYR A 114 -12.64 -12.68 -4.36
CA TYR A 114 -11.72 -12.63 -5.48
C TYR A 114 -11.84 -13.91 -6.29
N PHE A 115 -12.36 -13.79 -7.51
CA PHE A 115 -12.44 -14.89 -8.47
C PHE A 115 -12.12 -14.36 -9.87
N ASN A 116 -10.85 -14.45 -10.27
CA ASN A 116 -10.24 -13.81 -11.45
C ASN A 116 -10.29 -12.27 -11.47
N SER A 117 -11.27 -11.67 -10.78
CA SER A 117 -11.46 -10.25 -10.57
C SER A 117 -11.87 -10.01 -9.11
N PHE A 118 -11.63 -8.80 -8.62
CA PHE A 118 -12.05 -8.38 -7.29
C PHE A 118 -13.51 -7.95 -7.32
N TYR A 119 -14.31 -8.53 -6.42
CA TYR A 119 -15.73 -8.24 -6.26
C TYR A 119 -16.02 -7.73 -4.86
N LEU A 120 -16.81 -6.67 -4.79
CA LEU A 120 -17.49 -6.22 -3.58
C LEU A 120 -18.93 -6.72 -3.66
N ILE A 121 -19.40 -7.32 -2.58
CA ILE A 121 -20.72 -7.94 -2.49
C ILE A 121 -21.48 -7.26 -1.37
N TYR A 122 -22.61 -6.67 -1.71
CA TYR A 122 -23.56 -6.08 -0.78
C TYR A 122 -24.86 -6.87 -0.83
N GLN A 123 -25.47 -7.10 0.32
CA GLN A 123 -26.69 -7.89 0.47
C GLN A 123 -27.72 -7.10 1.27
N HIS A 124 -28.97 -7.20 0.86
CA HIS A 124 -30.12 -6.66 1.59
C HIS A 124 -31.29 -7.62 1.39
N ASN A 125 -31.69 -8.32 2.46
CA ASN A 125 -32.65 -9.43 2.39
C ASN A 125 -32.23 -10.47 1.32
N GLU A 126 -33.08 -10.71 0.31
CA GLU A 126 -32.83 -11.64 -0.79
C GLU A 126 -32.13 -10.96 -2.00
N ILE A 127 -31.87 -9.66 -1.93
CA ILE A 127 -31.22 -8.89 -3.00
C ILE A 127 -29.72 -8.88 -2.78
N THR A 128 -28.94 -9.14 -3.83
CA THR A 128 -27.48 -9.10 -3.80
C THR A 128 -26.94 -8.23 -4.94
N SER A 129 -26.12 -7.25 -4.60
CA SER A 129 -25.39 -6.41 -5.56
C SER A 129 -23.91 -6.77 -5.57
N ARG A 130 -23.39 -7.18 -6.72
CA ARG A 130 -21.98 -7.53 -6.93
C ARG A 130 -21.32 -6.47 -7.80
N ILE A 131 -20.32 -5.78 -7.26
CA ILE A 131 -19.55 -4.76 -7.96
C ILE A 131 -18.21 -5.37 -8.32
N ARG A 132 -17.94 -5.57 -9.61
CA ARG A 132 -16.62 -5.92 -10.12
C ARG A 132 -15.77 -4.67 -10.18
N CYS A 133 -14.62 -4.68 -9.52
CA CYS A 133 -13.65 -3.59 -9.59
C CYS A 133 -12.67 -3.82 -10.74
N GLU A 134 -12.59 -2.86 -11.67
CA GLU A 134 -11.62 -2.82 -12.77
C GLU A 134 -10.66 -1.64 -12.60
N CYS A 135 -9.36 -1.95 -12.53
CA CYS A 135 -8.28 -0.97 -12.42
C CYS A 135 -8.05 -0.29 -13.77
N LEU A 136 -8.58 0.93 -13.92
CA LEU A 136 -8.45 1.75 -15.13
C LEU A 136 -8.27 3.22 -14.74
N ASP A 137 -7.51 3.99 -15.53
CA ASP A 137 -7.32 5.44 -15.33
C ASP A 137 -8.55 6.26 -15.78
N MET A 138 -9.75 5.77 -15.50
CA MET A 138 -11.03 6.44 -15.73
C MET A 138 -12.01 6.07 -14.62
N GLN A 139 -13.03 6.89 -14.39
CA GLN A 139 -14.07 6.61 -13.41
C GLN A 139 -15.41 6.37 -14.12
N SER A 140 -15.95 5.16 -14.02
CA SER A 140 -17.31 4.84 -14.47
C SER A 140 -17.95 3.76 -13.59
N PHE A 141 -19.27 3.79 -13.51
CA PHE A 141 -20.08 2.78 -12.86
C PHE A 141 -21.13 2.30 -13.86
N ASP A 142 -21.01 1.05 -14.26
CA ASP A 142 -21.77 0.49 -15.37
C ASP A 142 -22.60 -0.70 -14.88
N PHE A 143 -23.87 -0.75 -15.26
CA PHE A 143 -24.67 -1.97 -15.12
C PHE A 143 -24.13 -3.05 -16.06
N TYR A 144 -24.04 -4.29 -15.56
CA TYR A 144 -23.55 -5.41 -16.35
C TYR A 144 -24.63 -6.45 -16.64
N SER A 145 -25.33 -6.93 -15.60
CA SER A 145 -26.43 -7.88 -15.77
C SER A 145 -27.23 -8.06 -14.48
N GLU A 146 -28.43 -8.64 -14.62
CA GLU A 146 -29.21 -9.18 -13.52
C GLU A 146 -29.36 -10.70 -13.71
N SER A 147 -28.81 -11.50 -12.79
CA SER A 147 -28.92 -12.96 -12.86
C SER A 147 -28.62 -13.64 -11.52
N PRO A 148 -29.57 -14.38 -10.92
CA PRO A 148 -31.02 -14.40 -11.19
C PRO A 148 -31.70 -13.09 -10.76
N LYS A 149 -33.04 -12.99 -10.85
CA LYS A 149 -33.79 -11.80 -10.42
C LYS A 149 -33.40 -11.38 -8.99
N GLY A 150 -33.12 -10.10 -8.77
CA GLY A 150 -32.62 -9.57 -7.51
C GLY A 150 -31.11 -9.77 -7.27
N ASN A 151 -30.37 -10.34 -8.23
CA ASN A 151 -28.91 -10.40 -8.19
C ASN A 151 -28.33 -9.48 -9.27
N TYR A 152 -27.95 -8.28 -8.86
CA TYR A 152 -27.41 -7.26 -9.76
C TYR A 152 -25.90 -7.37 -9.84
N GLN A 153 -25.36 -7.21 -11.04
CA GLN A 153 -23.93 -7.15 -11.31
C GLN A 153 -23.58 -5.82 -11.95
N PHE A 154 -22.55 -5.19 -11.41
CA PHE A 154 -22.04 -3.90 -11.85
C PHE A 154 -20.54 -3.98 -12.10
N ILE A 155 -20.04 -3.05 -12.93
CA ILE A 155 -18.62 -2.85 -13.16
C ILE A 155 -18.26 -1.45 -12.69
N LEU A 156 -17.34 -1.36 -11.73
CA LEU A 156 -16.72 -0.12 -11.28
C LEU A 156 -15.34 0.00 -11.91
N LYS A 157 -15.20 0.90 -12.88
CA LYS A 157 -13.92 1.28 -13.46
C LYS A 157 -13.37 2.45 -12.66
N SER A 158 -12.22 2.28 -12.04
CA SER A 158 -11.56 3.34 -11.28
C SER A 158 -10.08 3.07 -11.09
N LYS A 159 -9.28 4.13 -10.99
CA LYS A 159 -7.88 4.03 -10.54
C LYS A 159 -7.80 3.52 -9.10
N HIS A 160 -8.83 3.77 -8.29
CA HIS A 160 -8.91 3.32 -6.90
C HIS A 160 -9.21 1.82 -6.77
N CYS A 161 -9.58 1.15 -7.86
CA CYS A 161 -9.65 -0.31 -7.93
C CYS A 161 -8.26 -0.95 -8.07
N CYS A 162 -7.22 -0.17 -8.33
CA CYS A 162 -5.85 -0.66 -8.45
C CYS A 162 -5.29 -0.97 -7.05
N PRO A 163 -4.71 -2.16 -6.83
CA PRO A 163 -4.07 -2.46 -5.56
C PRO A 163 -2.85 -1.56 -5.33
N GLU A 164 -2.90 -0.74 -4.28
CA GLU A 164 -1.79 0.11 -3.89
C GLU A 164 -0.94 -0.60 -2.84
N LYS A 165 0.35 -0.80 -3.15
CA LYS A 165 1.33 -1.17 -2.12
C LYS A 165 1.81 0.11 -1.48
N LYS A 166 1.52 0.30 -0.18
CA LYS A 166 2.20 1.34 0.60
C LYS A 166 3.69 0.98 0.66
N SER A 167 4.48 1.58 -0.22
CA SER A 167 5.93 1.46 -0.24
C SER A 167 6.53 2.25 0.94
N GLY A 168 6.41 1.71 2.15
CA GLY A 168 7.18 2.19 3.29
C GLY A 168 8.63 1.72 3.17
N LEU A 169 9.59 2.55 3.60
CA LEU A 169 10.95 2.05 3.82
C LEU A 169 10.87 0.92 4.87
N GLY A 170 11.37 -0.27 4.51
CA GLY A 170 11.42 -1.38 5.44
C GLY A 170 12.19 -1.00 6.70
N PHE A 171 11.76 -1.54 7.85
CA PHE A 171 12.40 -1.30 9.14
C PHE A 171 13.93 -1.54 9.11
N GLY A 172 14.37 -2.56 8.36
CA GLY A 172 15.79 -2.83 8.13
C GLY A 172 16.53 -1.68 7.44
N SER A 173 15.92 -1.04 6.43
CA SER A 173 16.51 0.11 5.75
C SER A 173 16.62 1.32 6.68
N VAL A 174 15.62 1.54 7.54
CA VAL A 174 15.66 2.63 8.54
C VAL A 174 16.82 2.42 9.52
N ILE A 175 17.00 1.20 10.03
CA ILE A 175 18.12 0.88 10.93
C ILE A 175 19.46 1.08 10.22
N LEU A 176 19.61 0.62 8.98
CA LEU A 176 20.84 0.79 8.21
C LEU A 176 21.18 2.27 7.99
N ILE A 177 20.18 3.11 7.70
CA ILE A 177 20.37 4.56 7.54
C ILE A 177 20.88 5.17 8.84
N ILE A 178 20.29 4.82 9.99
CA ILE A 178 20.74 5.32 11.31
C ILE A 178 22.16 4.84 11.61
N PHE A 179 22.43 3.55 11.39
CA PHE A 179 23.73 2.92 11.67
C PHE A 179 24.87 3.52 10.85
N VAL A 180 24.62 4.00 9.64
CA VAL A 180 25.65 4.65 8.80
C VAL A 180 25.76 6.15 9.09
N SER A 181 24.63 6.84 9.27
CA SER A 181 24.61 8.31 9.42
C SER A 181 25.20 8.79 10.76
N VAL A 182 24.91 8.11 11.86
CA VAL A 182 25.38 8.52 13.20
C VAL A 182 26.91 8.46 13.33
N PRO A 183 27.59 7.35 12.96
CA PRO A 183 29.05 7.29 12.85
C PRO A 183 29.67 8.39 12.01
N PHE A 184 29.04 8.75 10.90
CA PHE A 184 29.57 9.74 9.98
C PHE A 184 29.59 11.14 10.62
N ILE A 185 28.50 11.52 11.28
CA ILE A 185 28.42 12.78 12.04
C ILE A 185 29.43 12.78 13.20
N TYR A 186 29.53 11.65 13.92
CA TYR A 186 30.48 11.49 15.01
C TYR A 186 31.94 11.66 14.56
N LEU A 187 32.33 11.03 13.46
CA LEU A 187 33.69 11.12 12.91
C LEU A 187 34.01 12.56 12.49
N ILE A 188 33.12 13.23 11.75
CA ILE A 188 33.36 14.60 11.30
C ILE A 188 33.44 15.57 12.48
N GLY A 189 32.47 15.50 13.39
CA GLY A 189 32.44 16.36 14.58
C GLY A 189 33.68 16.14 15.46
N GLY A 190 34.05 14.88 15.68
CA GLY A 190 35.22 14.52 16.47
C GLY A 190 36.54 14.96 15.82
N ILE A 191 36.69 14.82 14.50
CA ILE A 191 37.88 15.31 13.78
C ILE A 191 38.00 16.83 13.89
N VAL A 192 36.90 17.56 13.68
CA VAL A 192 36.88 19.03 13.82
C VAL A 192 37.26 19.44 15.25
N PHE A 193 36.66 18.80 16.26
CA PHE A 193 36.95 19.07 17.66
C PHE A 193 38.43 18.80 18.02
N LEU A 194 38.95 17.63 17.66
CA LEU A 194 40.31 17.22 18.01
C LEU A 194 41.37 18.03 17.26
N LYS A 195 41.10 18.42 16.02
CA LYS A 195 42.01 19.23 15.20
C LYS A 195 42.04 20.69 15.64
N PHE A 196 40.89 21.34 15.76
CA PHE A 196 40.84 22.80 15.97
C PHE A 196 40.91 23.21 17.44
N ILE A 197 40.32 22.43 18.34
CA ILE A 197 40.30 22.76 19.77
C ILE A 197 41.48 22.12 20.49
N LYS A 198 41.71 20.83 20.26
CA LYS A 198 42.76 20.07 20.97
C LYS A 198 44.12 20.09 20.25
N LYS A 199 44.21 20.68 19.05
CA LYS A 199 45.44 20.80 18.23
C LYS A 199 46.19 19.46 18.06
N LYS A 200 45.47 18.34 18.08
CA LYS A 200 46.05 17.02 17.85
C LYS A 200 46.39 16.86 16.38
N ASN A 201 47.48 16.16 16.07
CA ASN A 201 47.95 15.94 14.71
C ASN A 201 48.04 14.45 14.36
N GLY A 202 47.97 14.13 13.06
CA GLY A 202 48.07 12.76 12.58
C GLY A 202 46.85 11.89 12.93
N THR A 203 47.10 10.61 13.24
CA THR A 203 46.08 9.60 13.54
C THR A 203 45.29 9.89 14.82
N GLU A 204 45.81 10.73 15.71
CA GLU A 204 45.10 11.16 16.91
C GLU A 204 43.95 12.15 16.64
N MET A 205 43.81 12.64 15.41
CA MET A 205 42.67 13.45 15.00
C MET A 205 41.38 12.63 14.87
N ILE A 206 41.48 11.30 14.71
CA ILE A 206 40.31 10.44 14.55
C ILE A 206 39.84 10.01 15.94
N PRO A 207 38.59 10.33 16.34
CA PRO A 207 38.07 9.94 17.64
C PRO A 207 37.96 8.42 17.71
N ASN A 208 38.50 7.80 18.78
CA ASN A 208 38.53 6.34 18.96
C ASN A 208 39.13 5.59 17.76
N TYR A 209 40.27 6.07 17.24
CA TYR A 209 40.95 5.53 16.05
C TYR A 209 41.06 3.99 16.05
N GLN A 210 41.42 3.37 17.17
CA GLN A 210 41.59 1.92 17.28
C GLN A 210 40.31 1.13 16.97
N PHE A 211 39.15 1.67 17.31
CA PHE A 211 37.86 1.07 16.95
C PHE A 211 37.62 1.19 15.43
N TRP A 212 37.79 2.38 14.85
CA TRP A 212 37.52 2.61 13.43
C TRP A 212 38.51 1.93 12.49
N SER A 213 39.77 1.78 12.89
CA SER A 213 40.79 1.08 12.09
C SER A 213 40.61 -0.43 12.09
N SER A 214 40.00 -1.00 13.14
CA SER A 214 39.70 -2.44 13.24
C SER A 214 38.34 -2.81 12.63
N LEU A 215 37.42 -1.86 12.51
CA LEU A 215 36.08 -2.08 11.94
C LEU A 215 36.06 -2.80 10.58
N PRO A 216 36.89 -2.44 9.57
CA PRO A 216 36.89 -3.11 8.27
C PRO A 216 37.25 -4.59 8.37
N ASN A 217 38.15 -4.95 9.27
CA ASN A 217 38.54 -6.34 9.51
C ASN A 217 37.37 -7.12 10.12
N TYR A 218 36.66 -6.54 11.10
CA TYR A 218 35.47 -7.17 11.69
C TYR A 218 34.35 -7.37 10.65
N VAL A 219 34.11 -6.39 9.78
CA VAL A 219 33.12 -6.51 8.70
C VAL A 219 33.50 -7.61 7.70
N ARG A 220 34.78 -7.68 7.31
CA ARG A 220 35.28 -8.75 6.43
C ARG A 220 35.08 -10.14 7.04
N THR A 221 35.44 -10.32 8.31
CA THR A 221 35.28 -11.61 8.99
C THR A 221 33.80 -11.99 9.14
N GLY A 222 32.94 -11.04 9.53
CA GLY A 222 31.51 -11.28 9.68
C GLY A 222 30.81 -11.62 8.35
N SER A 223 31.13 -10.89 7.28
CA SER A 223 30.58 -11.16 5.94
C SER A 223 31.03 -12.51 5.37
N ALA A 224 32.30 -12.86 5.54
CA ALA A 224 32.81 -14.17 5.15
C ALA A 224 32.10 -15.33 5.90
N TYR A 225 31.85 -15.15 7.20
CA TYR A 225 31.10 -16.12 8.00
C TYR A 225 29.64 -16.26 7.54
N ALA A 226 28.96 -15.16 7.26
CA ALA A 226 27.59 -15.19 6.75
C ALA A 226 27.52 -15.90 5.39
N MET A 227 28.45 -15.59 4.48
CA MET A 227 28.52 -16.20 3.16
C MET A 227 28.83 -17.69 3.20
N SER A 228 29.73 -18.15 4.08
CA SER A 228 30.02 -19.59 4.21
C SER A 228 28.83 -20.39 4.70
N LYS A 229 28.04 -19.83 5.63
CA LYS A 229 26.78 -20.43 6.09
C LYS A 229 25.70 -20.46 5.00
N ILE A 230 25.56 -19.42 4.20
CA ILE A 230 24.57 -19.37 3.11
C ILE A 230 24.98 -20.29 1.95
N SER A 231 26.28 -20.36 1.63
CA SER A 231 26.81 -21.16 0.53
C SER A 231 26.93 -22.65 0.85
N GLY A 232 26.70 -23.07 2.10
CA GLY A 232 26.86 -24.46 2.54
C GLY A 232 28.28 -25.02 2.42
N ASN A 233 29.28 -24.16 2.15
CA ASN A 233 30.67 -24.59 2.01
C ASN A 233 31.33 -24.59 3.40
N ASN A 234 31.66 -25.79 3.88
CA ASN A 234 32.45 -26.01 5.08
C ASN A 234 33.92 -25.64 4.81
N SER A 235 34.24 -24.35 4.66
CA SER A 235 35.64 -23.92 4.67
C SER A 235 36.11 -23.80 6.12
N THR A 236 36.98 -24.73 6.49
CA THR A 236 37.75 -24.80 7.74
C THR A 236 38.46 -23.47 8.00
N TYR A 237 38.14 -22.79 9.09
CA TYR A 237 38.89 -21.62 9.55
C TYR A 237 39.95 -22.10 10.54
N ASN A 238 41.23 -21.90 10.20
CA ASN A 238 42.31 -22.03 11.16
C ASN A 238 42.35 -20.74 11.98
N GLU A 239 42.28 -20.91 13.31
CA GLU A 239 42.49 -19.89 14.33
C GLU A 239 43.88 -19.24 14.25
#